data_AF-A0A352UBT0-F1
#
_entry.id   AF-A0A352UBT0-F1
#
_cell.length_a   1.000
_cell.length_b   1.000
_cell.length_c   1.000
_cell.angle_alpha   90.00
_cell.angle_beta   90.00
_cell.angle_gamma   90.00
#
_symmetry.space_group_name_H-M   'P 1'
#
loop_
_entity.id
_entity.type
_entity.pdbx_description
1 polymer ?
#
loop_
_entity_poly.entity_id
_entity_poly.type
_entity_poly.pdbx_seq_one_letter_code
_entity_poly.pdbx_strand_id
1 'polypeptide(L)'
;MFNFRRTFLTISLTLLSLAFAACGGSSTEPDPTPATVEASASSASEAPQLAVALASTDLAVGENRVSFGVIQQGTGPIKNAEVQVQTFVITDAGLDGPKQTVTASFREWPGGSGGVYIAQLS
;
A
#
# COMPACT_ATOMS: atom_id res chain seq x y z
N MET A 1 12.37 -12.62 44.62
CA MET A 1 11.19 -11.88 44.12
C MET A 1 11.32 -10.35 44.32
N PHE A 2 12.52 -9.76 44.12
CA PHE A 2 12.79 -8.33 44.39
C PHE A 2 13.33 -7.52 43.20
N ASN A 3 13.65 -8.16 42.06
CA ASN A 3 14.21 -7.47 40.89
C ASN A 3 13.17 -7.04 39.84
N PHE A 4 11.95 -7.60 39.86
CA PHE A 4 10.92 -7.31 38.85
C PHE A 4 10.29 -5.90 38.99
N ARG A 5 10.15 -5.41 40.22
CA ARG A 5 9.56 -4.10 40.52
C ARG A 5 10.45 -2.91 40.12
N ARG A 6 11.78 -3.09 40.15
CA ARG A 6 12.75 -2.04 39.78
C ARG A 6 12.83 -1.87 38.26
N THR A 7 12.84 -2.98 37.52
CA THR A 7 12.88 -2.95 36.05
C THR A 7 11.60 -2.35 35.46
N PHE A 8 10.44 -2.61 36.09
CA PHE A 8 9.17 -2.02 35.65
C PHE A 8 9.11 -0.50 35.87
N LEU A 9 9.69 -0.01 36.97
CA LEU A 9 9.75 1.42 37.28
C LEU A 9 10.68 2.18 36.32
N THR A 10 11.80 1.57 35.91
CA THR A 10 12.73 2.19 34.96
C THR A 10 12.18 2.25 33.53
N ILE A 11 11.40 1.25 33.11
CA ILE A 11 10.77 1.24 31.77
C ILE A 11 9.63 2.26 31.70
N SER A 12 8.88 2.46 32.80
CA SER A 12 7.82 3.47 32.85
C SER A 12 8.37 4.91 32.79
N LEU A 13 9.58 5.15 33.29
CA LEU A 13 10.17 6.49 33.31
C LEU A 13 10.76 6.90 31.94
N THR A 14 11.19 5.95 31.11
CA THR A 14 11.71 6.22 29.76
C THR A 14 10.61 6.40 28.71
N LEU A 15 9.39 5.90 28.95
CA LEU A 15 8.24 6.08 28.06
C LEU A 15 7.57 7.46 28.18
N LEU A 16 7.82 8.20 29.27
CA LEU A 16 7.18 9.49 29.53
C LEU A 16 7.89 10.69 28.87
N SER A 17 9.08 10.51 28.31
CA SER A 17 9.92 11.60 27.78
C SER A 17 9.78 11.89 26.28
N LEU A 18 8.87 11.21 25.56
CA LEU A 18 8.73 11.38 24.10
C LEU A 18 7.59 12.31 23.63
N ALA A 19 6.98 13.10 24.53
CA ALA A 19 5.77 13.88 24.24
C ALA A 19 5.96 15.37 23.90
N PHE A 20 7.07 15.77 23.25
CA PHE A 20 7.21 17.16 22.78
C PHE A 20 7.90 17.25 21.41
N ALA A 21 7.12 17.19 20.34
CA ALA A 21 7.41 17.89 19.08
C ALA A 21 6.15 17.96 18.21
N ALA A 22 5.93 19.12 17.59
CA ALA A 22 4.89 19.50 16.61
C ALA A 22 3.54 19.96 17.21
N CYS A 23 2.98 21.13 16.90
CA CYS A 23 3.35 22.21 15.98
C CYS A 23 2.78 23.52 16.54
N GLY A 24 3.59 24.58 16.58
CA GLY A 24 3.11 25.95 16.65
C GLY A 24 2.70 26.41 15.25
N GLY A 25 1.48 26.92 15.13
CA GLY A 25 0.97 27.58 13.94
C GLY A 25 0.21 28.84 14.35
N SER A 26 0.76 30.01 14.01
CA SER A 26 0.19 31.31 14.32
C SER A 26 -1.05 31.63 13.48
N SER A 27 -2.01 32.25 14.16
CA SER A 27 -2.94 33.34 13.78
C SER A 27 -3.14 33.67 12.28
N THR A 28 -4.39 33.61 11.84
CA THR A 28 -4.98 34.60 10.90
C THR A 28 -6.47 34.74 11.22
N GLU A 29 -6.86 36.00 11.41
CA GLU A 29 -8.18 36.58 11.69
C GLU A 29 -9.20 36.29 10.56
N PRO A 30 -10.51 36.09 10.86
CA PRO A 30 -11.53 35.93 9.83
C PRO A 30 -12.02 37.28 9.29
N ASP A 31 -11.86 37.51 7.99
CA ASP A 31 -12.55 38.56 7.22
C ASP A 31 -13.82 37.95 6.56
N PRO A 32 -15.01 38.61 6.60
CA PRO A 32 -16.24 38.03 6.10
C PRO A 32 -16.48 38.34 4.60
N THR A 33 -17.46 37.64 4.00
CA THR A 33 -18.24 37.95 2.76
C THR A 33 -17.91 37.03 1.54
N PRO A 34 -18.88 36.68 0.66
CA PRO A 34 -20.11 35.89 0.83
C PRO A 34 -20.25 34.78 -0.25
N ALA A 35 -21.43 34.15 -0.31
CA ALA A 35 -21.97 33.31 -1.39
C ALA A 35 -21.60 31.81 -1.37
N THR A 36 -22.36 31.08 -0.55
CA THR A 36 -22.60 29.65 -0.65
C THR A 36 -23.13 29.29 -2.04
N VAL A 37 -22.29 28.68 -2.86
CA VAL A 37 -22.74 27.78 -3.92
C VAL A 37 -22.67 26.40 -3.30
N GLU A 38 -23.83 25.82 -2.95
CA GLU A 38 -23.93 24.40 -2.55
C GLU A 38 -23.61 23.54 -3.77
N ALA A 39 -22.32 23.36 -4.04
CA ALA A 39 -21.86 22.19 -4.77
C ALA A 39 -22.08 21.02 -3.81
N SER A 40 -23.10 20.20 -4.10
CA SER A 40 -23.26 18.88 -3.47
C SER A 40 -21.92 18.16 -3.52
N ALA A 41 -21.25 18.09 -2.37
CA ALA A 41 -20.05 17.32 -2.18
C ALA A 41 -20.45 15.85 -2.29
N SER A 42 -20.43 15.33 -3.52
CA SER A 42 -20.27 13.90 -3.71
C SER A 42 -18.97 13.54 -3.01
N SER A 43 -19.08 12.90 -1.85
CA SER A 43 -17.95 12.40 -1.11
C SER A 43 -17.35 11.31 -1.98
N ALA A 44 -16.42 11.71 -2.86
CA ALA A 44 -15.57 10.77 -3.55
C ALA A 44 -14.79 10.04 -2.46
N SER A 45 -15.27 8.86 -2.08
CA SER A 45 -14.50 7.93 -1.26
C SER A 45 -13.17 7.76 -1.97
N GLU A 46 -12.08 8.23 -1.35
CA GLU A 46 -10.75 8.07 -1.92
C GLU A 46 -10.55 6.58 -2.24
N ALA A 47 -10.19 6.30 -3.49
CA ALA A 47 -9.93 4.93 -3.91
C ALA A 47 -8.77 4.37 -3.06
N PRO A 48 -8.82 3.08 -2.69
CA PRO A 48 -7.77 2.48 -1.87
C PRO A 48 -6.42 2.63 -2.58
N GLN A 49 -5.44 3.19 -1.87
CA GLN A 49 -4.10 3.38 -2.43
C GLN A 49 -3.35 2.04 -2.43
N LEU A 50 -3.15 1.48 -3.63
CA LEU A 50 -2.49 0.20 -3.84
C LEU A 50 -1.03 0.39 -4.23
N ALA A 51 -0.17 -0.50 -3.74
CA ALA A 51 1.23 -0.63 -4.14
C ALA A 51 1.50 -2.08 -4.59
N VAL A 52 2.40 -2.23 -5.56
CA VAL A 52 2.86 -3.54 -6.04
C VAL A 52 4.32 -3.72 -5.64
N ALA A 53 4.62 -4.82 -4.97
CA ALA A 53 5.98 -5.23 -4.64
C ALA A 53 6.40 -6.36 -5.58
N LEU A 54 7.29 -6.08 -6.53
CA LEU A 54 7.81 -7.09 -7.43
C LEU A 54 8.74 -8.04 -6.67
N ALA A 55 8.43 -9.33 -6.68
CA ALA A 55 9.24 -10.34 -5.99
C ALA A 55 10.28 -10.95 -6.94
N SER A 56 9.86 -11.40 -8.13
CA SER A 56 10.76 -11.99 -9.13
C SER A 56 10.11 -12.03 -10.51
N THR A 57 10.96 -12.03 -11.53
CA THR A 57 10.63 -12.27 -12.93
C THR A 57 11.56 -13.35 -13.49
N ASP A 58 11.00 -14.46 -13.95
CA ASP A 58 11.74 -15.49 -14.66
C ASP A 58 11.48 -15.34 -16.15
N LEU A 59 12.50 -14.87 -16.89
CA LEU A 59 12.41 -14.63 -18.32
C LEU A 59 13.04 -15.78 -19.12
N ALA A 60 12.27 -16.37 -20.02
CA ALA A 60 12.66 -17.49 -20.86
C ALA A 60 12.02 -17.39 -22.25
N VAL A 61 12.45 -18.24 -23.18
CA VAL A 61 11.73 -18.44 -24.45
C VAL A 61 10.47 -19.24 -24.15
N GLY A 62 9.30 -18.66 -24.45
CA GLY A 62 8.00 -19.26 -24.15
C GLY A 62 7.34 -18.65 -22.92
N GLU A 63 6.84 -19.48 -22.00
CA GLU A 63 6.12 -19.03 -20.82
C GLU A 63 7.08 -18.40 -19.78
N ASN A 64 6.86 -17.13 -19.51
CA ASN A 64 7.54 -16.32 -18.52
C ASN A 64 6.71 -16.27 -17.23
N ARG A 65 7.37 -16.12 -16.09
CA ARG A 65 6.70 -16.03 -14.79
C ARG A 65 6.98 -14.70 -14.13
N VAL A 66 5.94 -14.04 -13.63
CA VAL A 66 6.06 -12.84 -12.80
C VAL A 66 5.41 -13.11 -11.45
N SER A 67 6.16 -12.87 -10.37
CA SER A 67 5.68 -12.99 -9.01
C SER A 67 5.73 -11.65 -8.27
N PHE A 68 4.66 -11.30 -7.56
CA PHE A 68 4.51 -9.99 -6.94
C PHE A 68 3.52 -10.02 -5.75
N GLY A 69 3.66 -9.07 -4.84
CA GLY A 69 2.68 -8.79 -3.79
C GLY A 69 1.84 -7.56 -4.13
N VAL A 70 0.58 -7.55 -3.71
CA VAL A 70 -0.29 -6.36 -3.75
C VAL A 70 -0.51 -5.90 -2.32
N ILE A 71 -0.28 -4.62 -2.05
CA ILE A 71 -0.33 -4.03 -0.71
C ILE A 71 -1.31 -2.86 -0.75
N GLN A 72 -2.30 -2.86 0.14
CA GLN A 72 -3.11 -1.68 0.40
C GLN A 72 -2.46 -0.86 1.52
N GLN A 73 -2.20 0.42 1.26
CA GLN A 73 -1.60 1.29 2.26
C GLN A 73 -2.49 1.38 3.51
N GLY A 74 -1.87 1.27 4.68
CA GLY A 74 -2.57 1.27 5.98
C GLY A 74 -3.25 -0.05 6.36
N THR A 75 -3.48 -0.98 5.41
CA THR A 75 -4.14 -2.28 5.68
C THR A 75 -3.17 -3.45 5.59
N GLY A 76 -2.19 -3.40 4.67
CA GLY A 76 -1.21 -4.46 4.47
C GLY A 76 -1.47 -5.29 3.20
N PRO A 77 -0.94 -6.53 3.13
CA PRO A 77 -0.99 -7.32 1.91
C PRO A 77 -2.42 -7.79 1.58
N ILE A 78 -2.83 -7.60 0.33
CA ILE A 78 -4.09 -8.12 -0.22
C ILE A 78 -3.90 -9.58 -0.59
N LYS A 79 -4.83 -10.42 -0.14
CA LYS A 79 -4.86 -11.86 -0.38
C LYS A 79 -6.21 -12.27 -0.93
N ASN A 80 -6.26 -13.38 -1.67
CA ASN A 80 -7.50 -13.99 -2.15
C ASN A 80 -8.42 -13.04 -2.94
N ALA A 81 -7.84 -12.01 -3.57
CA ALA A 81 -8.54 -11.17 -4.54
C ALA A 81 -8.26 -11.67 -5.95
N GLU A 82 -9.21 -11.49 -6.87
CA GLU A 82 -8.92 -11.65 -8.28
C GLU A 82 -8.00 -10.52 -8.72
N VAL A 83 -6.83 -10.88 -9.27
CA VAL A 83 -5.85 -9.92 -9.78
C VAL A 83 -5.60 -10.24 -11.24
N GLN A 84 -5.90 -9.28 -12.12
CA GLN A 84 -5.59 -9.39 -13.55
C GLN A 84 -4.29 -8.65 -13.86
N VAL A 85 -3.41 -9.32 -14.59
CA VAL A 85 -2.13 -8.77 -15.08
C VAL A 85 -2.25 -8.55 -16.56
N GLN A 86 -1.93 -7.33 -16.99
CA GLN A 86 -1.92 -6.94 -18.39
C GLN A 86 -0.51 -6.55 -18.81
N THR A 87 -0.08 -7.02 -19.98
CA THR A 87 1.25 -6.72 -20.53
C THR A 87 1.15 -5.74 -21.67
N PHE A 88 2.08 -4.79 -21.75
CA PHE A 88 2.15 -3.79 -22.80
C PHE A 88 3.58 -3.73 -23.32
N VAL A 89 3.73 -3.43 -24.61
CA VAL A 89 5.02 -3.07 -25.20
C VAL A 89 5.16 -1.56 -25.14
N ILE A 90 6.28 -1.06 -24.64
CA ILE A 90 6.59 0.37 -24.66
C ILE A 90 7.31 0.67 -25.97
N THR A 91 6.75 1.58 -26.77
CA THR A 91 7.31 2.02 -28.06
C THR A 91 7.49 3.54 -28.08
N ASP A 92 8.19 4.06 -29.07
CA ASP A 92 8.32 5.51 -29.30
C ASP A 92 6.98 6.20 -29.57
N ALA A 93 5.99 5.46 -30.09
CA ALA A 93 4.62 5.95 -30.32
C ALA A 93 3.72 5.86 -29.08
N GLY A 94 4.21 5.27 -27.98
CA GLY A 94 3.45 5.04 -26.75
C GLY A 94 3.30 3.56 -26.38
N LEU A 95 2.33 3.26 -25.51
CA LEU A 95 2.00 1.90 -25.09
C LEU A 95 1.25 1.16 -26.21
N ASP A 96 1.76 0.00 -26.58
CA ASP A 96 1.14 -0.93 -27.52
C ASP A 96 0.69 -2.19 -26.77
N GLY A 97 -0.63 -2.33 -26.58
CA GLY A 97 -1.21 -3.46 -25.85
C GLY A 97 -2.66 -3.21 -25.37
N PRO A 98 -3.21 -4.10 -24.51
CA PRO A 98 -2.49 -5.21 -23.87
C PRO A 98 -2.16 -6.32 -24.86
N LYS A 99 -0.95 -6.88 -24.78
CA LYS A 99 -0.55 -8.07 -25.55
C LYS A 99 -1.12 -9.34 -24.93
N GLN A 100 -1.31 -9.33 -23.62
CA GLN A 100 -1.90 -10.42 -22.86
C GLN A 100 -2.62 -9.88 -21.63
N THR A 101 -3.71 -10.56 -21.26
CA THR A 101 -4.39 -10.38 -19.97
C THR A 101 -4.52 -11.74 -19.32
N VAL A 102 -3.99 -11.90 -18.11
CA VAL A 102 -4.07 -13.16 -17.35
C VAL A 102 -4.51 -12.91 -15.91
N THR A 103 -5.25 -13.86 -15.34
CA THR A 103 -5.56 -13.84 -13.91
C THR A 103 -4.40 -14.47 -13.13
N ALA A 104 -3.84 -13.72 -12.19
CA ALA A 104 -2.76 -14.19 -11.34
C ALA A 104 -3.29 -15.10 -10.23
N SER A 105 -2.52 -16.15 -9.92
CA SER A 105 -2.83 -17.09 -8.84
C SER A 105 -2.12 -16.69 -7.55
N PHE A 106 -2.86 -16.59 -6.43
CA PHE A 106 -2.25 -16.32 -5.13
C PHE A 106 -1.64 -17.60 -4.53
N ARG A 107 -0.43 -17.49 -3.99
CA ARG A 107 0.32 -18.56 -3.32
C ARG A 107 0.77 -18.10 -1.95
N GLU A 108 0.26 -18.75 -0.92
CA GLU A 108 0.65 -18.51 0.47
C GLU A 108 2.06 -19.03 0.75
N TRP A 109 2.81 -18.32 1.61
CA TRP A 109 4.09 -18.79 2.10
C TRP A 109 3.92 -19.84 3.21
N PRO A 110 4.78 -20.87 3.26
CA PRO A 110 4.76 -21.84 4.36
C PRO A 110 4.90 -21.17 5.73
N GLY A 111 3.92 -21.39 6.62
CA GLY A 111 3.93 -20.87 8.00
C GLY A 111 3.78 -19.35 8.13
N GLY A 112 3.51 -18.63 7.04
CA GLY A 112 3.43 -17.18 7.02
C GLY A 112 2.00 -16.65 6.94
N SER A 113 1.83 -15.40 7.36
CA SER A 113 0.60 -14.62 7.15
C SER A 113 0.61 -13.89 5.80
N GLY A 114 1.39 -14.33 4.81
CA GLY A 114 1.62 -13.65 3.55
C GLY A 114 1.70 -14.59 2.36
N GLY A 115 1.95 -14.03 1.17
CA GLY A 115 2.05 -14.80 -0.06
C GLY A 115 2.34 -13.89 -1.25
N VAL A 116 2.41 -14.49 -2.43
CA VAL A 116 2.65 -13.81 -3.70
C VAL A 116 1.61 -14.20 -4.73
N TYR A 117 1.24 -13.26 -5.59
CA TYR A 117 0.56 -13.56 -6.84
C TYR A 117 1.58 -14.02 -7.87
N ILE A 118 1.20 -15.02 -8.67
CA ILE A 118 1.99 -15.55 -9.78
C ILE A 118 1.17 -15.42 -11.06
N ALA A 119 1.73 -14.73 -12.05
CA ALA A 119 1.20 -14.65 -13.41
C ALA A 119 2.13 -15.39 -14.38
N GLN A 120 1.54 -16.23 -15.22
CA GLN A 120 2.21 -16.89 -16.33
C GLN A 120 1.91 -16.10 -17.61
N LEU A 121 2.97 -15.66 -18.30
CA LEU A 121 2.91 -14.75 -19.45
C LEU A 121 3.58 -15.40 -20.66
N SER A 122 3.11 -15.16 -21.88
CA SER A 122 3.62 -15.78 -23.11
C SER A 122 3.98 -14.78 -24.18
#